data_AF-A0AA39JF37-F1
#
_entry.id   AF-A0AA39JF37-F1
#
_cell.length_a   1.000
_cell.length_b   1.000
_cell.length_c   1.000
_cell.angle_alpha   90.00
_cell.angle_beta   90.00
_cell.angle_gamma   90.00
#
_symmetry.space_group_name_H-M   'P 1'
#
loop_
_entity.id
_entity.type
_entity.pdbx_description
1 polymer ?
#
loop_
_entity_poly.entity_id
_entity_poly.type
_entity_poly.pdbx_seq_one_letter_code
_entity_poly.pdbx_strand_id
1 'polypeptide(L)'
;MLPPSASSLIDNPSDRPLGELLVKPWGWKWRSSYWFVTFVVWLGVATDLLVYSIVIPVVPFQLEELGYKHPASLTGWLLFAYSGGVAIATIPVAVWSEKYDARKLPLVAGVFIIIGSQIMFMEAPVYWLMCLARTLQGIGSTMIWVVGLALLCDEAPPELVGRQLGIAMSGLSLGALVGPPVGGGLYTRFGFRGPFIFGIIIAVLDLAFRFLIIESKSASRLRSSTIEKPDNEIALETNDNSLTDIGDGVDAQNKKGSFIQVLRLLLRSHRALAAAFITLVYGIIYSTQEPVISSHLNSVWGLNSAKVGLVLLASVIPTLFASPLSGWLADLRGPSIVIIIALVLSVPWYVVMIIDGHLALFITAFACAC
;
A
#
# COMPACT_ATOMS: atom_id res chain seq x y z
N MET A 1 14.25 -71.17 -32.22
CA MET A 1 15.24 -70.08 -32.18
C MET A 1 14.70 -68.93 -33.02
N LEU A 2 14.38 -67.83 -32.32
CA LEU A 2 14.03 -66.46 -32.75
C LEU A 2 12.77 -66.20 -33.63
N PRO A 3 11.83 -65.35 -33.18
CA PRO A 3 10.71 -64.83 -33.97
C PRO A 3 11.13 -63.63 -34.86
N PRO A 4 10.30 -63.23 -35.84
CA PRO A 4 10.68 -62.32 -36.92
C PRO A 4 10.74 -60.85 -36.50
N SER A 5 11.54 -60.12 -37.27
CA SER A 5 11.81 -58.68 -37.24
C SER A 5 10.56 -57.79 -37.07
N ALA A 6 10.51 -57.07 -35.96
CA ALA A 6 9.69 -55.87 -35.83
C ALA A 6 10.50 -54.67 -36.34
N SER A 7 10.20 -54.23 -37.55
CA SER A 7 10.41 -52.84 -37.96
C SER A 7 9.53 -51.92 -37.11
N SER A 8 9.96 -50.66 -36.98
CA SER A 8 9.26 -49.49 -36.45
C SER A 8 9.15 -49.35 -34.92
N LEU A 9 10.13 -48.66 -34.35
CA LEU A 9 9.84 -47.62 -33.36
C LEU A 9 10.57 -46.37 -33.79
N ILE A 10 9.86 -45.56 -34.57
CA ILE A 10 10.14 -44.13 -34.72
C ILE A 10 10.00 -43.56 -33.31
N ASP A 11 11.11 -43.13 -32.75
CA ASP A 11 11.20 -42.50 -31.44
C ASP A 11 10.40 -41.19 -31.50
N ASN A 12 9.13 -41.25 -31.06
CA ASN A 12 8.20 -40.14 -31.13
C ASN A 12 8.57 -39.13 -30.04
N PRO A 13 8.89 -37.86 -30.37
CA PRO A 13 9.29 -36.86 -29.38
C PRO A 13 8.20 -36.52 -28.35
N SER A 14 7.00 -37.10 -28.45
CA SER A 14 5.91 -37.03 -27.46
C SER A 14 6.16 -37.84 -26.19
N ASP A 15 7.06 -38.84 -26.22
CA ASP A 15 7.18 -39.83 -25.14
C ASP A 15 8.24 -39.44 -24.07
N ARG A 16 8.77 -38.21 -24.14
CA ARG A 16 9.58 -37.66 -23.05
C ARG A 16 8.65 -37.23 -21.92
N PRO A 17 8.89 -37.66 -20.66
CA PRO A 17 8.09 -37.19 -19.53
C PRO A 17 8.13 -35.66 -19.49
N LEU A 18 6.95 -35.03 -19.63
CA LEU A 18 6.70 -33.57 -19.66
C LEU A 18 7.10 -32.82 -18.37
N GLY A 19 7.95 -33.39 -17.51
CA GLY A 19 8.49 -32.77 -16.31
C GLY A 19 9.72 -31.88 -16.54
N GLU A 20 10.35 -31.95 -17.72
CA GLU A 20 11.69 -31.36 -17.96
C GLU A 20 11.71 -29.98 -18.65
N LEU A 21 10.57 -29.38 -19.03
CA LEU A 21 10.54 -28.11 -19.77
C LEU A 21 9.95 -26.90 -19.02
N LEU A 22 9.64 -27.03 -17.72
CA LEU A 22 9.45 -25.85 -16.86
C LEU A 22 10.81 -25.44 -16.29
N VAL A 23 11.61 -24.76 -17.11
CA VAL A 23 12.82 -24.08 -16.63
C VAL A 23 12.38 -23.06 -15.58
N LYS A 24 12.50 -23.44 -14.30
CA LYS A 24 12.19 -22.56 -13.19
C LYS A 24 13.09 -21.33 -13.33
N PRO A 25 12.52 -20.12 -13.45
CA PRO A 25 13.33 -18.91 -13.56
C PRO A 25 14.27 -18.80 -12.36
N TRP A 26 15.43 -18.18 -12.58
CA TRP A 26 16.47 -18.04 -11.55
C TRP A 26 15.88 -17.48 -10.24
N GLY A 27 16.22 -18.10 -9.11
CA GLY A 27 15.78 -17.65 -7.78
C GLY A 27 14.30 -17.91 -7.44
N TRP A 28 13.59 -18.77 -8.17
CA TRP A 28 12.16 -19.06 -7.98
C TRP A 28 11.75 -19.29 -6.52
N LYS A 29 12.51 -20.11 -5.76
CA LYS A 29 12.18 -20.44 -4.36
C LYS A 29 12.13 -19.24 -3.40
N TRP A 30 12.97 -18.21 -3.61
CA TRP A 30 12.97 -17.01 -2.77
C TRP A 30 12.01 -15.94 -3.31
N ARG A 31 11.94 -15.78 -4.64
CA ARG A 31 11.08 -14.78 -5.31
C ARG A 31 9.58 -15.08 -5.22
N SER A 32 9.19 -16.34 -5.01
CA SER A 32 7.80 -16.75 -4.75
C SER A 32 7.50 -16.95 -3.27
N SER A 33 8.41 -16.57 -2.37
CA SER A 33 8.17 -16.70 -0.93
C SER A 33 7.22 -15.59 -0.48
N TYR A 34 6.21 -15.94 0.33
CA TYR A 34 5.32 -14.95 0.91
C TYR A 34 6.09 -13.91 1.76
N TRP A 35 7.21 -14.27 2.39
CA TRP A 35 8.10 -13.32 3.09
C TRP A 35 8.73 -12.29 2.16
N PHE A 36 9.08 -12.69 0.93
CA PHE A 36 9.60 -11.77 -0.07
C PHE A 36 8.50 -10.82 -0.54
N VAL A 37 7.29 -11.34 -0.78
CA VAL A 37 6.12 -10.52 -1.11
C VAL A 37 5.83 -9.52 0.01
N THR A 38 5.84 -9.95 1.28
CA THR A 38 5.70 -9.05 2.43
C THR A 38 6.77 -7.97 2.43
N PHE A 39 8.03 -8.33 2.19
CA PHE A 39 9.14 -7.37 2.16
C PHE A 39 8.96 -6.32 1.06
N VAL A 40 8.51 -6.72 -0.14
CA VAL A 40 8.30 -5.76 -1.23
C VAL A 40 7.08 -4.88 -0.96
N VAL A 41 5.99 -5.41 -0.41
CA VAL A 41 4.83 -4.61 -0.02
C VAL A 41 5.19 -3.64 1.10
N TRP A 42 5.95 -4.11 2.10
CA TRP A 42 6.51 -3.30 3.18
C TRP A 42 7.38 -2.16 2.66
N LEU A 43 8.32 -2.46 1.76
CA LEU A 43 9.19 -1.46 1.13
C LEU A 43 8.37 -0.45 0.33
N GLY A 44 7.31 -0.92 -0.35
CA GLY A 44 6.38 -0.08 -1.07
C GLY A 44 5.64 0.91 -0.19
N VAL A 45 5.05 0.44 0.91
CA VAL A 45 4.37 1.29 1.91
C VAL A 45 5.35 2.26 2.56
N ALA A 46 6.55 1.79 2.91
CA ALA A 46 7.60 2.63 3.48
C ALA A 46 8.07 3.71 2.51
N THR A 47 8.24 3.37 1.24
CA THR A 47 8.64 4.31 0.18
C THR A 47 7.56 5.35 -0.05
N ASP A 48 6.30 4.93 -0.21
CA ASP A 48 5.18 5.83 -0.40
C ASP A 48 5.09 6.86 0.72
N LEU A 49 5.15 6.40 1.97
CA LEU A 49 5.09 7.32 3.11
C LEU A 49 6.34 8.17 3.25
N LEU A 50 7.54 7.63 3.01
CA LEU A 50 8.77 8.41 3.03
C LEU A 50 8.69 9.57 2.03
N VAL A 51 8.25 9.29 0.80
CA VAL A 51 8.12 10.28 -0.26
C VAL A 51 7.03 11.29 0.08
N TYR A 52 5.91 10.86 0.68
CA TYR A 52 4.88 11.75 1.19
C TYR A 52 5.40 12.67 2.31
N SER A 53 6.07 12.11 3.32
CA SER A 53 6.48 12.83 4.53
C SER A 53 7.66 13.77 4.32
N ILE A 54 8.54 13.50 3.34
CA ILE A 54 9.62 14.42 2.94
C ILE A 54 9.07 15.78 2.48
N VAL A 55 7.89 15.79 1.86
CA VAL A 55 7.26 16.99 1.29
C VAL A 55 6.80 17.95 2.41
N ILE A 56 6.37 17.41 3.55
CA ILE A 56 5.74 18.17 4.65
C ILE A 56 6.62 19.32 5.17
N PRO A 57 7.88 19.08 5.62
CA PRO A 57 8.71 20.17 6.16
C PRO A 57 9.34 21.06 5.09
N VAL A 58 9.23 20.71 3.80
CA VAL A 58 9.96 21.39 2.71
C VAL A 58 9.05 22.35 1.93
N VAL A 59 7.81 21.95 1.65
CA VAL A 59 6.88 22.72 0.80
C VAL A 59 6.56 24.12 1.32
N PRO A 60 6.30 24.34 2.64
CA PRO A 60 6.01 25.69 3.13
C PRO A 60 7.10 26.71 2.78
N PHE A 61 8.37 26.30 2.92
CA PHE A 61 9.53 27.14 2.62
C PHE A 61 9.68 27.39 1.11
N GLN A 62 9.46 26.37 0.28
CA GLN A 62 9.48 26.55 -1.18
C GLN A 62 8.40 27.51 -1.67
N LEU A 63 7.18 27.42 -1.12
CA LEU A 63 6.10 28.31 -1.51
C LEU A 63 6.39 29.77 -1.11
N GLU A 64 7.06 29.97 0.02
CA GLU A 64 7.54 31.29 0.46
C GLU A 64 8.63 31.83 -0.48
N GLU A 65 9.60 31.00 -0.87
CA GLU A 65 10.64 31.36 -1.86
C GLU A 65 10.06 31.72 -3.24
N LEU A 66 8.98 31.04 -3.65
CA LEU A 66 8.26 31.33 -4.90
C LEU A 66 7.37 32.59 -4.79
N GLY A 67 7.32 33.25 -3.64
CA GLY A 67 6.57 34.50 -3.42
C GLY A 67 5.06 34.30 -3.21
N TYR A 68 4.61 33.09 -2.90
CA TYR A 68 3.20 32.84 -2.61
C TYR A 68 2.81 33.34 -1.20
N LYS A 69 1.67 34.00 -1.12
CA LYS A 69 1.07 34.43 0.15
C LYS A 69 0.38 33.24 0.83
N HIS A 70 0.48 33.13 2.15
CA HIS A 70 -0.12 32.06 2.96
C HIS A 70 0.35 30.63 2.60
N PRO A 71 1.66 30.33 2.73
CA PRO A 71 2.23 29.01 2.37
C PRO A 71 1.59 27.84 3.15
N ALA A 72 1.13 28.07 4.38
CA ALA A 72 0.44 27.06 5.18
C ALA A 72 -0.87 26.56 4.53
N SER A 73 -1.73 27.49 4.07
CA SER A 73 -3.00 27.15 3.42
C SER A 73 -2.78 26.44 2.09
N LEU A 74 -1.82 26.91 1.30
CA LEU A 74 -1.44 26.28 0.04
C LEU A 74 -0.85 24.88 0.26
N THR A 75 -0.02 24.69 1.29
CA THR A 75 0.45 23.37 1.68
C THR A 75 -0.71 22.43 2.00
N GLY A 76 -1.70 22.91 2.76
CA GLY A 76 -2.93 22.14 3.03
C GLY A 76 -3.67 21.71 1.76
N TRP A 77 -3.80 22.60 0.77
CA TRP A 77 -4.39 22.26 -0.54
C TRP A 77 -3.56 21.25 -1.34
N LEU A 78 -2.22 21.26 -1.23
CA LEU A 78 -1.36 20.24 -1.84
C LEU A 78 -1.48 18.86 -1.17
N LEU A 79 -1.70 18.83 0.15
CA LEU A 79 -2.03 17.59 0.86
C LEU A 79 -3.41 17.08 0.44
N PHE A 80 -4.39 17.98 0.32
CA PHE A 80 -5.71 17.65 -0.21
C PHE A 80 -5.66 17.10 -1.64
N ALA A 81 -4.84 17.69 -2.53
CA ALA A 81 -4.69 17.21 -3.91
C ALA A 81 -4.17 15.76 -3.98
N TYR A 82 -3.27 15.38 -3.08
CA TYR A 82 -2.82 13.99 -2.92
C TYR A 82 -3.94 13.07 -2.45
N SER A 83 -4.60 13.42 -1.35
CA SER A 83 -5.71 12.62 -0.80
C SER A 83 -6.88 12.51 -1.78
N GLY A 84 -7.13 13.56 -2.58
CA GLY A 84 -8.10 13.56 -3.67
C GLY A 84 -7.72 12.58 -4.77
N GLY A 85 -6.43 12.53 -5.15
CA GLY A 85 -5.91 11.52 -6.07
C GLY A 85 -6.13 10.09 -5.56
N VAL A 86 -5.85 9.86 -4.27
CA VAL A 86 -6.10 8.56 -3.62
C VAL A 86 -7.59 8.20 -3.66
N ALA A 87 -8.46 9.13 -3.25
CA ALA A 87 -9.90 8.91 -3.19
C ALA A 87 -10.52 8.59 -4.56
N ILE A 88 -10.13 9.34 -5.59
CA ILE A 88 -10.61 9.15 -6.96
C ILE A 88 -10.12 7.81 -7.53
N ALA A 89 -8.86 7.43 -7.27
CA ALA A 89 -8.27 6.20 -7.80
C ALA A 89 -8.75 4.94 -7.08
N THR A 90 -9.18 5.03 -5.81
CA THR A 90 -9.49 3.86 -4.98
C THR A 90 -10.53 2.95 -5.61
N ILE A 91 -11.66 3.48 -6.07
CA ILE A 91 -12.75 2.67 -6.65
C ILE A 91 -12.31 2.03 -7.99
N PRO A 92 -11.79 2.78 -8.98
CA PRO A 92 -11.32 2.20 -10.23
C PRO A 92 -10.24 1.14 -10.04
N VAL A 93 -9.25 1.41 -9.17
CA VAL A 93 -8.13 0.48 -8.92
C VAL A 93 -8.60 -0.77 -8.19
N ALA A 94 -9.55 -0.66 -7.25
CA ALA A 94 -10.13 -1.83 -6.58
C ALA A 94 -10.87 -2.74 -7.58
N VAL A 95 -11.75 -2.18 -8.41
CA VAL A 95 -12.46 -2.93 -9.46
C VAL A 95 -11.47 -3.55 -10.46
N TRP A 96 -10.43 -2.80 -10.84
CA TRP A 96 -9.39 -3.29 -11.73
C TRP A 96 -8.62 -4.46 -11.11
N SER A 97 -8.26 -4.36 -9.83
CA SER A 97 -7.55 -5.40 -9.10
C SER A 97 -8.36 -6.69 -8.89
N GLU A 98 -9.69 -6.62 -8.87
CA GLU A 98 -10.54 -7.80 -8.78
C GLU A 98 -10.79 -8.47 -10.14
N LYS A 99 -10.81 -7.66 -11.21
CA LYS A 99 -11.06 -8.14 -12.58
C LYS A 99 -9.84 -8.83 -13.17
N TYR A 100 -8.64 -8.37 -12.86
CA TYR A 100 -7.40 -8.90 -13.41
C TYR A 100 -6.60 -9.61 -12.32
N ASP A 101 -6.21 -10.86 -12.58
CA ASP A 101 -5.45 -11.66 -11.61
C ASP A 101 -3.96 -11.29 -11.53
N ALA A 102 -3.47 -10.47 -12.46
CA ALA A 102 -2.09 -9.97 -12.47
C ALA A 102 -1.97 -8.72 -11.59
N ARG A 103 -1.33 -8.85 -10.43
CA ARG A 103 -1.19 -7.79 -9.42
C ARG A 103 0.12 -6.99 -9.59
N LYS A 104 1.13 -7.59 -10.21
CA LYS A 104 2.46 -7.03 -10.45
C LYS A 104 2.42 -5.83 -11.39
N LEU A 105 1.63 -5.91 -12.47
CA LEU A 105 1.56 -4.84 -13.46
C LEU A 105 0.99 -3.53 -12.86
N PRO A 106 -0.16 -3.54 -12.15
CA PRO A 106 -0.62 -2.37 -11.40
C PRO A 106 0.41 -1.84 -10.39
N LEU A 107 1.10 -2.71 -9.66
CA LEU A 107 2.08 -2.31 -8.67
C LEU A 107 3.29 -1.59 -9.30
N VAL A 108 3.79 -2.11 -10.42
CA VAL A 108 4.89 -1.48 -11.19
C VAL A 108 4.43 -0.15 -11.77
N ALA A 109 3.23 -0.11 -12.37
CA ALA A 109 2.66 1.12 -12.91
C ALA A 109 2.49 2.21 -11.83
N GLY A 110 2.02 1.84 -10.64
CA GLY A 110 1.85 2.75 -9.51
C GLY A 110 3.17 3.43 -9.10
N VAL A 111 4.25 2.66 -8.97
CA VAL A 111 5.57 3.22 -8.63
C VAL A 111 6.13 4.09 -9.75
N PHE A 112 5.93 3.71 -11.02
CA PHE A 112 6.31 4.58 -12.14
C PHE A 112 5.57 5.93 -12.10
N ILE A 113 4.27 5.91 -11.78
CA ILE A 113 3.48 7.14 -11.60
C ILE A 113 4.03 7.96 -10.44
N ILE A 114 4.39 7.32 -9.31
CA ILE A 114 5.02 8.02 -8.18
C ILE A 114 6.34 8.67 -8.61
N ILE A 115 7.25 7.94 -9.25
CA ILE A 115 8.54 8.49 -9.72
C ILE A 115 8.30 9.67 -10.67
N GLY A 116 7.42 9.51 -11.67
CA GLY A 116 7.10 10.57 -12.61
C GLY A 116 6.49 11.80 -11.92
N SER A 117 5.60 11.59 -10.95
CA SER A 117 5.00 12.65 -10.16
C SER A 117 6.01 13.40 -9.30
N GLN A 118 7.02 12.70 -8.75
CA GLN A 118 8.09 13.31 -7.96
C GLN A 118 8.98 14.20 -8.83
N ILE A 119 9.36 13.73 -10.02
CA ILE A 119 10.12 14.53 -10.99
C ILE A 119 9.31 15.76 -11.39
N MET A 120 8.02 15.59 -11.67
CA MET A 120 7.15 16.69 -12.04
C MET A 120 6.95 17.71 -10.90
N PHE A 121 6.85 17.25 -9.65
CA PHE A 121 6.75 18.15 -8.48
C PHE A 121 8.04 18.92 -8.25
N MET A 122 9.19 18.25 -8.38
CA MET A 122 10.52 18.83 -8.19
C MET A 122 10.80 19.97 -9.17
N GLU A 123 10.41 19.83 -10.43
CA GLU A 123 10.64 20.82 -11.50
C GLU A 123 9.43 21.72 -11.74
N ALA A 124 8.42 21.73 -10.85
CA ALA A 124 7.20 22.48 -11.06
C ALA A 124 7.44 24.00 -10.98
N PRO A 125 7.25 24.76 -12.08
CA PRO A 125 7.44 26.21 -12.05
C PRO A 125 6.22 26.97 -11.53
N VAL A 126 5.06 26.30 -11.45
CA VAL A 126 3.77 26.89 -11.08
C VAL A 126 3.01 25.98 -10.13
N TYR A 127 2.26 26.58 -9.20
CA TYR A 127 1.51 25.88 -8.16
C TYR A 127 0.51 24.83 -8.70
N TRP A 128 -0.19 25.11 -9.81
CA TRP A 128 -1.10 24.14 -10.43
C TRP A 128 -0.39 22.83 -10.83
N LEU A 129 0.86 22.91 -11.30
CA LEU A 129 1.62 21.72 -11.67
C LEU A 129 2.04 20.92 -10.43
N MET A 130 2.30 21.59 -9.30
CA MET A 130 2.51 20.95 -8.00
C MET A 130 1.25 20.19 -7.56
N CYS A 131 0.06 20.79 -7.72
CA CYS A 131 -1.22 20.12 -7.44
C CYS A 131 -1.41 18.88 -8.32
N LEU A 132 -1.17 19.00 -9.63
CA LEU A 132 -1.28 17.88 -10.55
C LEU A 132 -0.33 16.74 -10.17
N ALA A 133 0.91 17.07 -9.81
CA ALA A 133 1.89 16.10 -9.36
C ALA A 133 1.44 15.38 -8.09
N ARG A 134 0.87 16.10 -7.11
CA ARG A 134 0.32 15.49 -5.89
C ARG A 134 -0.85 14.56 -6.20
N THR A 135 -1.75 14.95 -7.10
CA THR A 135 -2.85 14.09 -7.53
C THR A 135 -2.36 12.83 -8.23
N LEU A 136 -1.38 12.93 -9.13
CA LEU A 136 -0.77 11.76 -9.77
C LEU A 136 -0.10 10.85 -8.75
N GLN A 137 0.63 11.42 -7.78
CA GLN A 137 1.24 10.66 -6.70
C GLN A 137 0.19 9.88 -5.90
N GLY A 138 -0.94 10.50 -5.57
CA GLY A 138 -2.05 9.84 -4.89
C GLY A 138 -2.62 8.67 -5.69
N ILE A 139 -2.78 8.83 -7.00
CA ILE A 139 -3.22 7.74 -7.89
C ILE A 139 -2.23 6.57 -7.87
N GLY A 140 -0.92 6.86 -7.94
CA GLY A 140 0.13 5.84 -7.87
C GLY A 140 0.17 5.13 -6.51
N SER A 141 0.02 5.90 -5.43
CA SER A 141 -0.06 5.39 -4.05
C SER A 141 -1.21 4.40 -3.88
N THR A 142 -2.41 4.70 -4.41
CA THR A 142 -3.56 3.77 -4.34
C THR A 142 -3.23 2.39 -4.89
N MET A 143 -2.45 2.29 -5.96
CA MET A 143 -2.06 0.99 -6.52
C MET A 143 -1.20 0.19 -5.53
N ILE A 144 -0.29 0.84 -4.81
CA ILE A 144 0.54 0.21 -3.77
C ILE A 144 -0.33 -0.30 -2.63
N TRP A 145 -1.22 0.56 -2.12
CA TRP A 145 -2.05 0.24 -0.96
C TRP A 145 -3.13 -0.81 -1.28
N VAL A 146 -3.87 -0.65 -2.36
CA VAL A 146 -4.97 -1.58 -2.71
C VAL A 146 -4.43 -2.89 -3.25
N VAL A 147 -3.58 -2.83 -4.29
CA VAL A 147 -3.11 -4.04 -4.98
C VAL A 147 -2.02 -4.75 -4.17
N GLY A 148 -1.16 -4.00 -3.46
CA GLY A 148 -0.08 -4.57 -2.67
C GLY A 148 -0.59 -5.34 -1.46
N LEU A 149 -1.56 -4.80 -0.71
CA LEU A 149 -2.17 -5.51 0.41
C LEU A 149 -3.01 -6.69 -0.06
N ALA A 150 -3.71 -6.56 -1.20
CA ALA A 150 -4.45 -7.68 -1.77
C ALA A 150 -3.51 -8.80 -2.26
N LEU A 151 -2.36 -8.46 -2.85
CA LEU A 151 -1.31 -9.44 -3.20
C LEU A 151 -0.78 -10.15 -1.96
N LEU A 152 -0.57 -9.41 -0.87
CA LEU A 152 -0.11 -9.98 0.38
C LEU A 152 -1.12 -10.96 0.97
N CYS A 153 -2.41 -10.61 0.99
CA CYS A 153 -3.48 -11.49 1.43
C CYS A 153 -3.64 -12.74 0.57
N ASP A 154 -3.33 -12.63 -0.73
CA ASP A 154 -3.44 -13.74 -1.68
C ASP A 154 -2.30 -14.76 -1.56
N GLU A 155 -1.10 -14.32 -1.18
CA GLU A 155 0.12 -15.14 -1.12
C GLU A 155 0.43 -15.64 0.30
N ALA A 156 -0.03 -14.93 1.34
CA ALA A 156 0.18 -15.32 2.73
C ALA A 156 -0.75 -16.49 3.14
N PRO A 157 -0.27 -17.45 3.95
CA PRO A 157 -1.13 -18.47 4.55
C PRO A 157 -2.25 -17.86 5.40
N PRO A 158 -3.49 -18.38 5.37
CA PRO A 158 -4.64 -17.83 6.07
C PRO A 158 -4.40 -17.55 7.57
N GLU A 159 -3.61 -18.40 8.23
CA GLU A 159 -3.30 -18.30 9.66
C GLU A 159 -2.32 -17.15 9.98
N LEU A 160 -1.55 -16.70 8.97
CA LEU A 160 -0.49 -15.71 9.11
C LEU A 160 -0.78 -14.39 8.40
N VAL A 161 -1.89 -14.27 7.67
CA VAL A 161 -2.26 -13.04 6.91
C VAL A 161 -2.22 -11.81 7.81
N GLY A 162 -2.83 -11.88 9.00
CA GLY A 162 -2.85 -10.75 9.94
C GLY A 162 -1.44 -10.32 10.38
N ARG A 163 -0.55 -11.30 10.66
CA ARG A 163 0.85 -11.02 11.00
C ARG A 163 1.60 -10.39 9.83
N GLN A 164 1.39 -10.88 8.61
CA GLN A 164 2.06 -10.33 7.43
C GLN A 164 1.57 -8.91 7.10
N LEU A 165 0.25 -8.66 7.20
CA LEU A 165 -0.32 -7.31 7.07
C LEU A 165 0.27 -6.37 8.12
N GLY A 166 0.37 -6.81 9.39
CA GLY A 166 1.00 -6.02 10.45
C GLY A 166 2.47 -5.69 10.17
N ILE A 167 3.24 -6.67 9.69
CA ILE A 167 4.63 -6.44 9.27
C ILE A 167 4.68 -5.45 8.12
N ALA A 168 3.85 -5.60 7.08
CA ALA A 168 3.80 -4.66 5.97
C ALA A 168 3.45 -3.23 6.42
N MET A 169 2.49 -3.09 7.33
CA MET A 169 2.09 -1.80 7.91
C MET A 169 3.20 -1.14 8.75
N SER A 170 4.14 -1.90 9.33
CA SER A 170 5.29 -1.32 10.03
C SER A 170 6.17 -0.45 9.11
N GLY A 171 6.08 -0.65 7.79
CA GLY A 171 6.77 0.17 6.79
C GLY A 171 6.30 1.62 6.83
N LEU A 172 5.02 1.84 7.15
CA LEU A 172 4.45 3.17 7.39
C LEU A 172 5.27 3.89 8.46
N SER A 173 5.47 3.26 9.62
CA SER A 173 6.23 3.88 10.71
C SER A 173 7.67 4.19 10.31
N LEU A 174 8.32 3.34 9.50
CA LEU A 174 9.68 3.62 9.00
C LEU A 174 9.69 4.84 8.07
N GLY A 175 8.74 4.93 7.13
CA GLY A 175 8.64 6.07 6.22
C GLY A 175 8.39 7.39 6.96
N ALA A 176 7.52 7.37 7.99
CA ALA A 176 7.21 8.53 8.82
C ALA A 176 8.38 8.94 9.70
N LEU A 177 9.15 7.96 10.20
CA LEU A 177 10.33 8.20 11.03
C LEU A 177 11.45 8.84 10.20
N VAL A 178 11.72 8.29 9.02
CA VAL A 178 12.87 8.72 8.22
C VAL A 178 12.54 9.96 7.39
N GLY A 179 11.30 10.08 6.91
CA GLY A 179 10.89 11.08 5.94
C GLY A 179 11.16 12.53 6.35
N PRO A 180 10.55 13.07 7.41
CA PRO A 180 10.69 14.48 7.77
C PRO A 180 12.12 14.92 8.12
N PRO A 181 12.91 14.17 8.94
CA PRO A 181 14.30 14.54 9.23
C PRO A 181 15.19 14.53 7.99
N VAL A 182 15.05 13.50 7.14
CA VAL A 182 15.83 13.41 5.90
C VAL A 182 15.40 14.49 4.93
N GLY A 183 14.10 14.76 4.82
CA GLY A 183 13.55 15.82 3.97
C GLY A 183 14.04 17.21 4.37
N GLY A 184 13.87 17.59 5.63
CA GLY A 184 14.36 18.87 6.15
C GLY A 184 15.88 18.98 6.09
N GLY A 185 16.60 17.92 6.44
CA GLY A 185 18.07 17.87 6.42
C GLY A 185 18.65 18.01 5.01
N LEU A 186 18.11 17.28 4.03
CA LEU A 186 18.54 17.38 2.64
C LEU A 186 18.17 18.73 2.03
N TYR A 187 17.00 19.29 2.39
CA TYR A 187 16.59 20.62 1.92
C TYR A 187 17.59 21.69 2.35
N THR A 188 18.02 21.70 3.61
CA THR A 188 19.00 22.69 4.09
C THR A 188 20.38 22.61 3.44
N ARG A 189 20.80 21.43 2.94
CA ARG A 189 22.14 21.22 2.36
C ARG A 189 22.17 21.31 0.83
N PHE A 190 21.12 20.82 0.17
CA PHE A 190 21.06 20.64 -1.28
C PHE A 190 19.89 21.41 -1.93
N GLY A 191 19.17 22.22 -1.16
CA GLY A 191 18.01 22.98 -1.61
C GLY A 191 16.79 22.10 -1.90
N PHE A 192 15.81 22.67 -2.61
CA PHE A 192 14.53 22.03 -2.90
C PHE A 192 14.66 20.68 -3.60
N ARG A 193 15.61 20.51 -4.52
CA ARG A 193 15.77 19.28 -5.31
C ARG A 193 16.29 18.08 -4.51
N GLY A 194 17.11 18.31 -3.47
CA GLY A 194 17.79 17.24 -2.73
C GLY A 194 16.85 16.16 -2.17
N PRO A 195 15.81 16.54 -1.40
CA PRO A 195 14.86 15.59 -0.84
C PRO A 195 14.11 14.76 -1.88
N PHE A 196 13.71 15.36 -3.01
CA PHE A 196 13.01 14.65 -4.09
C PHE A 196 13.91 13.66 -4.82
N ILE A 197 15.17 14.01 -5.08
CA ILE A 197 16.15 13.10 -5.67
C ILE A 197 16.34 11.88 -4.77
N PHE A 198 16.44 12.08 -3.45
CA PHE A 198 16.50 10.97 -2.50
C PHE A 198 15.24 10.09 -2.54
N GLY A 199 14.05 10.69 -2.53
CA GLY A 199 12.79 9.97 -2.69
C GLY A 199 12.72 9.15 -3.99
N ILE A 200 13.19 9.72 -5.11
CA ILE A 200 13.26 9.04 -6.41
C ILE A 200 14.22 7.84 -6.35
N ILE A 201 15.39 7.96 -5.72
CA ILE A 201 16.34 6.85 -5.57
C ILE A 201 15.68 5.68 -4.83
N ILE A 202 15.02 5.96 -3.71
CA ILE A 202 14.31 4.93 -2.93
C ILE A 202 13.17 4.32 -3.75
N ALA A 203 12.40 5.13 -4.49
CA ALA A 203 11.34 4.64 -5.36
C ALA A 203 11.85 3.78 -6.53
N VAL A 204 13.01 4.10 -7.10
CA VAL A 204 13.66 3.27 -8.12
C VAL A 204 14.15 1.94 -7.53
N LEU A 205 14.65 1.94 -6.29
CA LEU A 205 14.99 0.70 -5.58
C LEU A 205 13.73 -0.15 -5.34
N ASP A 206 12.64 0.44 -4.84
CA ASP A 206 11.35 -0.24 -4.68
C ASP A 206 10.84 -0.83 -6.01
N LEU A 207 10.93 -0.05 -7.09
CA LEU A 207 10.59 -0.51 -8.44
C LEU A 207 11.44 -1.72 -8.87
N ALA A 208 12.75 -1.69 -8.62
CA ALA A 208 13.64 -2.80 -8.94
C ALA A 208 13.25 -4.08 -8.17
N PHE A 209 12.92 -3.96 -6.87
CA PHE A 209 12.45 -5.09 -6.07
C PHE A 209 11.10 -5.64 -6.56
N ARG A 210 10.18 -4.78 -7.03
CA ARG A 210 8.92 -5.22 -7.63
C ARG A 210 9.10 -5.99 -8.92
N PHE A 211 10.09 -5.63 -9.74
CA PHE A 211 10.41 -6.42 -10.93
C PHE A 211 10.88 -7.84 -10.60
N LEU A 212 11.46 -8.05 -9.42
CA LEU A 212 11.89 -9.37 -8.93
C LEU A 212 10.75 -10.25 -8.41
N ILE A 213 9.54 -9.70 -8.18
CA ILE A 213 8.36 -10.51 -7.79
C ILE A 213 8.01 -11.49 -8.91
N ILE A 214 7.84 -12.75 -8.53
CA ILE A 214 7.22 -13.79 -9.37
C ILE A 214 5.94 -14.22 -8.66
N GLU A 215 4.79 -13.90 -9.24
CA GLU A 215 3.49 -14.27 -8.69
C GLU A 215 3.29 -15.79 -8.72
N SER A 216 2.96 -16.37 -7.58
CA SER A 216 2.79 -17.82 -7.44
C SER A 216 1.56 -18.33 -8.21
N LYS A 217 0.51 -17.50 -8.33
CA LYS A 217 -0.73 -17.84 -9.07
C LYS A 217 -0.55 -17.96 -10.59
N SER A 218 0.49 -17.37 -11.19
CA SER A 218 0.85 -17.68 -12.58
C SER A 218 1.37 -19.12 -12.72
N ALA A 219 1.99 -19.68 -11.68
CA ALA A 219 2.47 -21.06 -11.67
C ALA A 219 1.34 -22.09 -11.45
N SER A 220 0.28 -21.76 -10.70
CA SER A 220 -0.88 -22.65 -10.53
C SER A 220 -1.74 -22.76 -11.79
N ARG A 221 -1.84 -21.69 -12.60
CA ARG A 221 -2.47 -21.73 -13.93
C ARG A 221 -1.68 -22.54 -14.95
N LEU A 222 -0.35 -22.42 -14.95
CA LEU A 222 0.48 -23.33 -15.75
C LEU A 222 0.25 -24.79 -15.32
N ARG A 223 0.13 -25.06 -14.01
CA ARG A 223 -0.22 -26.40 -13.49
C ARG A 223 -1.61 -26.87 -13.92
N SER A 224 -2.65 -26.03 -13.84
CA SER A 224 -4.01 -26.42 -14.21
C SER A 224 -4.17 -26.62 -15.72
N SER A 225 -3.56 -25.76 -16.54
CA SER A 225 -3.52 -25.93 -18.01
C SER A 225 -2.76 -27.18 -18.48
N THR A 226 -1.91 -27.75 -17.62
CA THR A 226 -1.20 -29.01 -17.88
C THR A 226 -2.01 -30.25 -17.45
N ILE A 227 -2.96 -30.09 -16.52
CA ILE A 227 -3.77 -31.20 -15.98
C ILE A 227 -5.07 -31.39 -16.79
N GLU A 228 -5.54 -30.36 -17.50
CA GLU A 228 -6.82 -30.37 -18.24
C GLU A 228 -6.73 -30.95 -19.67
N LYS A 229 -5.74 -31.80 -19.95
CA LYS A 229 -5.76 -32.70 -21.12
C LYS A 229 -5.56 -34.15 -20.70
N PRO A 230 -6.67 -34.89 -20.54
CA PRO A 230 -6.72 -36.28 -20.94
C PRO A 230 -7.81 -36.46 -22.00
N ASP A 231 -7.35 -36.83 -23.20
CA ASP A 231 -7.89 -37.87 -24.07
C ASP A 231 -9.42 -38.00 -24.18
N ASN A 232 -10.03 -37.21 -25.07
CA ASN A 232 -11.34 -37.54 -25.64
C ASN A 232 -11.22 -37.66 -27.16
N GLU A 233 -10.54 -38.72 -27.59
CA GLU A 233 -10.78 -39.36 -28.87
C GLU A 233 -11.03 -40.84 -28.58
N ILE A 234 -12.31 -41.26 -28.66
CA ILE A 234 -12.85 -42.55 -29.13
C ILE A 234 -14.27 -42.73 -28.55
N ALA A 235 -15.25 -42.47 -29.44
CA ALA A 235 -16.50 -43.17 -29.69
C ALA A 235 -17.35 -43.77 -28.54
N LEU A 236 -18.63 -43.38 -28.46
CA LEU A 236 -19.77 -44.20 -28.96
C LEU A 236 -21.12 -43.57 -28.57
N GLU A 237 -22.01 -43.51 -29.56
CA GLU A 237 -23.43 -43.16 -29.43
C GLU A 237 -24.20 -44.20 -28.61
N THR A 238 -25.14 -43.77 -27.76
CA THR A 238 -26.49 -44.36 -27.68
C THR A 238 -27.48 -43.45 -26.94
N ASN A 239 -28.64 -43.25 -27.60
CA ASN A 239 -29.92 -42.77 -27.03
C ASN A 239 -30.34 -43.62 -25.82
N ASP A 240 -31.03 -43.04 -24.81
CA ASP A 240 -32.50 -43.13 -24.71
C ASP A 240 -33.07 -42.37 -23.48
N ASN A 241 -34.35 -42.00 -23.57
CA ASN A 241 -35.13 -41.26 -22.56
C ASN A 241 -35.53 -42.13 -21.34
N SER A 242 -35.48 -41.57 -20.10
CA SER A 242 -36.50 -41.82 -19.06
C SER A 242 -36.36 -40.93 -17.81
N LEU A 243 -37.40 -40.12 -17.57
CA LEU A 243 -38.08 -39.73 -16.31
C LEU A 243 -37.36 -39.78 -14.94
N THR A 244 -37.38 -38.61 -14.29
CA THR A 244 -37.61 -38.32 -12.85
C THR A 244 -36.81 -39.08 -11.79
N ASP A 245 -35.94 -38.37 -11.06
CA ASP A 245 -36.02 -38.34 -9.59
C ASP A 245 -35.36 -37.09 -8.99
N ILE A 246 -35.92 -36.64 -7.87
CA ILE A 246 -35.54 -35.47 -7.09
C ILE A 246 -34.24 -35.76 -6.34
N GLY A 247 -33.27 -34.86 -6.43
CA GLY A 247 -32.05 -34.95 -5.63
C GLY A 247 -31.24 -33.66 -5.65
N ASP A 248 -31.31 -32.93 -4.54
CA ASP A 248 -30.52 -31.75 -4.22
C ASP A 248 -29.03 -31.93 -4.57
N GLY A 249 -28.59 -31.21 -5.61
CA GLY A 249 -27.21 -31.15 -6.05
C GLY A 249 -26.75 -29.70 -6.06
N VAL A 250 -26.02 -29.33 -5.02
CA VAL A 250 -25.39 -28.03 -4.77
C VAL A 250 -24.78 -27.42 -6.05
N ASP A 251 -25.43 -26.38 -6.59
CA ASP A 251 -24.83 -25.43 -7.52
C ASP A 251 -23.71 -24.67 -6.81
N ALA A 252 -22.51 -25.26 -6.79
CA ALA A 252 -21.26 -24.56 -6.50
C ALA A 252 -20.77 -23.77 -7.74
N GLN A 253 -21.69 -23.19 -8.52
CA GLN A 253 -21.37 -22.29 -9.63
C GLN A 253 -21.32 -20.83 -9.14
N ASN A 254 -20.10 -20.39 -8.83
CA ASN A 254 -19.57 -19.10 -9.26
C ASN A 254 -20.43 -17.85 -8.97
N LYS A 255 -20.69 -17.52 -7.69
CA LYS A 255 -21.13 -16.18 -7.28
C LYS A 255 -19.93 -15.29 -6.93
N LYS A 256 -19.17 -14.83 -7.93
CA LYS A 256 -18.45 -13.54 -7.77
C LYS A 256 -19.52 -12.45 -7.69
N GLY A 257 -19.93 -12.06 -6.48
CA GLY A 257 -20.84 -10.93 -6.30
C GLY A 257 -20.29 -9.71 -7.02
N SER A 258 -21.12 -9.02 -7.78
CA SER A 258 -20.72 -7.76 -8.45
C SER A 258 -20.15 -6.81 -7.39
N PHE A 259 -19.03 -6.14 -7.65
CA PHE A 259 -18.40 -5.17 -6.74
C PHE A 259 -19.42 -4.18 -6.14
N ILE A 260 -20.41 -3.77 -6.94
CA ILE A 260 -21.52 -2.89 -6.53
C ILE A 260 -22.38 -3.53 -5.43
N GLN A 261 -22.57 -4.84 -5.47
CA GLN A 261 -23.29 -5.61 -4.45
C GLN A 261 -22.50 -5.67 -3.14
N VAL A 262 -21.18 -5.85 -3.19
CA VAL A 262 -20.31 -5.81 -2.00
C VAL A 262 -20.32 -4.41 -1.38
N LEU A 263 -20.19 -3.37 -2.19
CA LEU A 263 -20.26 -1.98 -1.73
C LEU A 263 -21.62 -1.67 -1.07
N ARG A 264 -22.72 -2.11 -1.68
CA ARG A 264 -24.07 -1.97 -1.11
C ARG A 264 -24.22 -2.74 0.20
N LEU A 265 -23.61 -3.92 0.33
CA LEU A 265 -23.62 -4.72 1.55
C LEU A 265 -22.85 -4.01 2.68
N LEU A 266 -21.67 -3.46 2.37
CA LEU A 266 -20.86 -2.69 3.31
C LEU A 266 -21.61 -1.45 3.81
N LEU A 267 -22.24 -0.68 2.91
CA LEU A 267 -23.03 0.50 3.26
C LEU A 267 -24.27 0.18 4.12
N ARG A 268 -24.76 -1.06 4.10
CA ARG A 268 -25.91 -1.48 4.91
C ARG A 268 -25.52 -1.99 6.30
N SER A 269 -24.24 -2.29 6.52
CA SER A 269 -23.74 -2.80 7.79
C SER A 269 -23.46 -1.66 8.78
N HIS A 270 -24.16 -1.65 9.92
CA HIS A 270 -23.96 -0.65 10.98
C HIS A 270 -22.50 -0.63 11.49
N ARG A 271 -21.87 -1.81 11.58
CA ARG A 271 -20.47 -1.92 12.02
C ARG A 271 -19.50 -1.30 11.00
N ALA A 272 -19.73 -1.51 9.71
CA ALA A 272 -18.90 -0.94 8.66
C ALA A 272 -19.08 0.58 8.58
N LEU A 273 -20.31 1.08 8.71
CA LEU A 273 -20.59 2.52 8.80
C LEU A 273 -19.91 3.17 10.01
N ALA A 274 -19.96 2.53 11.18
CA ALA A 274 -19.28 3.03 12.38
C ALA A 274 -17.76 3.09 12.19
N ALA A 275 -17.16 2.04 11.62
CA ALA A 275 -15.73 2.02 11.32
C ALA A 275 -15.32 3.10 10.29
N ALA A 276 -16.12 3.28 9.24
CA ALA A 276 -15.91 4.32 8.24
C ALA A 276 -15.99 5.73 8.86
N PHE A 277 -16.98 5.96 9.74
CA PHE A 277 -17.13 7.22 10.45
C PHE A 277 -15.94 7.51 11.38
N ILE A 278 -15.52 6.54 12.19
CA ILE A 278 -14.36 6.67 13.07
C ILE A 278 -13.09 6.98 12.25
N THR A 279 -12.91 6.27 11.13
CA THR A 279 -11.76 6.48 10.23
C THR A 279 -11.79 7.87 9.60
N LEU A 280 -12.97 8.37 9.23
CA LEU A 280 -13.15 9.71 8.68
C LEU A 280 -12.83 10.79 9.72
N VAL A 281 -13.32 10.65 10.95
CA VAL A 281 -13.03 11.60 12.05
C VAL A 281 -11.52 11.60 12.34
N TYR A 282 -10.91 10.42 12.48
CA TYR A 282 -9.47 10.30 12.68
C TYR A 282 -8.67 10.92 11.54
N GLY A 283 -9.06 10.66 10.28
CA GLY A 283 -8.41 11.22 9.10
C GLY A 283 -8.47 12.75 9.05
N ILE A 284 -9.59 13.37 9.46
CA ILE A 284 -9.72 14.84 9.55
C ILE A 284 -8.76 15.39 10.61
N ILE A 285 -8.75 14.80 11.80
CA ILE A 285 -7.87 15.23 12.91
C ILE A 285 -6.41 15.13 12.48
N TYR A 286 -6.00 13.97 11.96
CA TYR A 286 -4.63 13.70 11.55
C TYR A 286 -4.17 14.61 10.40
N SER A 287 -5.00 14.78 9.36
CA SER A 287 -4.65 15.62 8.20
C SER A 287 -4.56 17.11 8.53
N THR A 288 -5.29 17.56 9.56
CA THR A 288 -5.23 18.96 10.00
C THR A 288 -3.92 19.25 10.73
N GLN A 289 -3.34 18.27 11.41
CA GLN A 289 -2.13 18.45 12.22
C GLN A 289 -0.88 18.70 11.37
N GLU A 290 -0.68 17.94 10.29
CA GLU A 290 0.55 17.97 9.50
C GLU A 290 0.97 19.36 8.99
N PRO A 291 0.10 20.13 8.29
CA PRO A 291 0.47 21.45 7.78
C PRO A 291 0.51 22.51 8.90
N VAL A 292 -0.37 22.40 9.90
CA VAL A 292 -0.47 23.37 11.00
C VAL A 292 0.76 23.32 11.89
N ILE A 293 1.22 22.12 12.28
CA ILE A 293 2.39 21.96 13.15
C ILE A 293 3.64 22.48 12.46
N SER A 294 3.85 22.11 11.19
CA SER A 294 5.03 22.55 10.43
C SER A 294 5.06 24.07 10.28
N SER A 295 3.92 24.69 9.99
CA SER A 295 3.81 26.15 9.90
C SER A 295 3.97 26.83 11.26
N HIS A 296 3.36 26.30 12.31
CA HIS A 296 3.39 26.88 13.65
C HIS A 296 4.81 26.86 14.24
N LEU A 297 5.54 25.76 14.03
CA LEU A 297 6.94 25.63 14.44
C LEU A 297 7.85 26.67 13.76
N ASN A 298 7.59 27.00 12.50
CA ASN A 298 8.30 28.07 11.80
C ASN A 298 7.86 29.46 12.29
N SER A 299 6.56 29.71 12.42
CA SER A 299 6.06 31.06 12.75
C SER A 299 6.32 31.50 14.19
N VAL A 300 6.26 30.59 15.16
CA VAL A 300 6.42 30.92 16.59
C VAL A 300 7.88 30.84 17.03
N TRP A 301 8.60 29.79 16.62
CA TRP A 301 9.98 29.53 17.07
C TRP A 301 11.04 29.72 15.98
N GLY A 302 10.67 30.15 14.76
CA GLY A 302 11.63 30.41 13.69
C GLY A 302 12.43 29.18 13.25
N LEU A 303 11.85 27.97 13.40
CA LEU A 303 12.56 26.73 13.11
C LEU A 303 12.68 26.51 11.60
N ASN A 304 13.91 26.21 11.15
CA ASN A 304 14.16 25.77 9.78
C ASN A 304 13.59 24.37 9.51
N SER A 305 13.50 23.97 8.24
CA SER A 305 12.92 22.68 7.81
C SER A 305 13.57 21.48 8.48
N ALA A 306 14.90 21.52 8.73
CA ALA A 306 15.62 20.45 9.42
C ALA A 306 15.16 20.29 10.88
N LYS A 307 15.04 21.38 11.63
CA LYS A 307 14.56 21.36 13.02
C LYS A 307 13.08 20.98 13.09
N VAL A 308 12.25 21.46 12.16
CA VAL A 308 10.83 21.04 12.06
C VAL A 308 10.74 19.54 11.82
N GLY A 309 11.53 19.00 10.88
CA GLY A 309 11.61 17.56 10.61
C GLY A 309 12.02 16.74 11.84
N LEU A 310 12.95 17.25 12.67
CA LEU A 310 13.32 16.61 13.93
C LEU A 310 12.22 16.65 14.99
N VAL A 311 11.45 17.73 15.09
CA VAL A 311 10.32 17.81 16.02
C VAL A 311 9.22 16.80 15.63
N LEU A 312 9.01 16.58 14.33
CA LEU A 312 8.04 15.59 13.84
C LEU A 312 8.40 14.14 14.24
N LEU A 313 9.66 13.85 14.59
CA LEU A 313 10.03 12.54 15.15
C LEU A 313 9.37 12.24 16.50
N ALA A 314 9.01 13.30 17.24
CA ALA A 314 8.45 13.16 18.56
C ALA A 314 7.09 12.44 18.54
N SER A 315 6.35 12.47 17.42
CA SER A 315 5.13 11.66 17.27
C SER A 315 5.41 10.20 16.91
N VAL A 316 6.43 9.94 16.09
CA VAL A 316 6.65 8.61 15.53
C VAL A 316 7.20 7.62 16.56
N ILE A 317 8.09 8.08 17.44
CA ILE A 317 8.73 7.21 18.45
C ILE A 317 7.69 6.63 19.41
N PRO A 318 6.79 7.41 20.05
CA PRO A 318 5.70 6.86 20.87
C PRO A 318 4.81 5.90 20.09
N THR A 319 4.39 6.26 18.87
CA THR A 319 3.51 5.42 18.05
C THR A 319 4.14 4.05 17.73
N LEU A 320 5.46 3.97 17.53
CA LEU A 320 6.17 2.70 17.30
C LEU A 320 6.03 1.71 18.47
N PHE A 321 6.03 2.20 19.71
CA PHE A 321 5.84 1.36 20.90
C PHE A 321 4.38 1.18 21.27
N ALA A 322 3.55 2.20 21.05
CA ALA A 322 2.13 2.17 21.33
C ALA A 322 1.37 1.23 20.38
N SER A 323 1.81 1.04 19.13
CA SER A 323 1.12 0.19 18.15
C SER A 323 1.10 -1.30 18.55
N PRO A 324 2.23 -1.95 18.88
CA PRO A 324 2.19 -3.33 19.40
C PRO A 324 1.46 -3.45 20.74
N LEU A 325 1.64 -2.46 21.62
CA LEU A 325 1.01 -2.45 22.94
C LEU A 325 -0.52 -2.35 22.85
N SER A 326 -1.02 -1.45 22.00
CA SER A 326 -2.45 -1.28 21.77
C SER A 326 -3.06 -2.51 21.09
N GLY A 327 -2.34 -3.15 20.17
CA GLY A 327 -2.76 -4.43 19.58
C GLY A 327 -2.89 -5.53 20.63
N TRP A 328 -1.86 -5.74 21.45
CA TRP A 328 -1.89 -6.72 22.54
C TRP A 328 -3.01 -6.44 23.55
N LEU A 329 -3.22 -5.17 23.92
CA LEU A 329 -4.29 -4.78 24.84
C LEU A 329 -5.69 -4.96 24.24
N ALA A 330 -5.83 -4.73 22.93
CA ALA A 330 -7.07 -4.92 22.19
C ALA A 330 -7.44 -6.40 22.06
N ASP A 331 -6.45 -7.28 21.90
CA ASP A 331 -6.66 -8.72 21.89
C ASP A 331 -7.16 -9.25 23.24
N LEU A 332 -6.73 -8.63 24.35
CA LEU A 332 -7.12 -9.04 25.71
C LEU A 332 -8.47 -8.50 26.17
N ARG A 333 -8.77 -7.23 25.89
CA ARG A 333 -9.92 -6.51 26.47
C ARG A 333 -10.94 -6.03 25.43
N GLY A 334 -10.71 -6.35 24.16
CA GLY A 334 -11.51 -5.89 23.05
C GLY A 334 -11.08 -4.49 22.57
N PRO A 335 -11.18 -4.22 21.25
CA PRO A 335 -10.67 -2.98 20.63
C PRO A 335 -11.40 -1.72 21.11
N SER A 336 -12.69 -1.80 21.45
CA SER A 336 -13.49 -0.63 21.83
C SER A 336 -12.99 0.04 23.11
N ILE A 337 -12.56 -0.73 24.11
CA ILE A 337 -12.07 -0.19 25.39
C ILE A 337 -10.74 0.53 25.17
N VAL A 338 -9.85 -0.06 24.37
CA VAL A 338 -8.54 0.53 24.05
C VAL A 338 -8.70 1.86 23.31
N ILE A 339 -9.61 1.93 22.34
CA ILE A 339 -9.90 3.16 21.59
C ILE A 339 -10.42 4.27 22.53
N ILE A 340 -11.35 3.95 23.43
CA ILE A 340 -11.90 4.94 24.39
C ILE A 340 -10.80 5.47 25.32
N ILE A 341 -9.97 4.58 25.88
CA ILE A 341 -8.88 4.97 26.76
C ILE A 341 -7.87 5.86 26.01
N ALA A 342 -7.48 5.47 24.79
CA ALA A 342 -6.55 6.24 23.98
C ALA A 342 -7.09 7.64 23.64
N LEU A 343 -8.36 7.73 23.25
CA LEU A 343 -9.02 9.01 22.97
C LEU A 343 -9.03 9.91 24.20
N VAL A 344 -9.51 9.41 25.35
CA VAL A 344 -9.58 10.19 26.60
C VAL A 344 -8.20 10.67 27.05
N LEU A 345 -7.18 9.81 26.90
CA LEU A 345 -5.81 10.15 27.29
C LEU A 345 -5.14 11.17 26.34
N SER A 346 -5.53 11.19 25.06
CA SER A 346 -4.97 12.10 24.05
C SER A 346 -5.51 13.55 24.14
N VAL A 347 -6.76 13.75 24.56
CA VAL A 347 -7.44 15.06 24.56
C VAL A 347 -6.71 16.14 25.38
N PRO A 348 -6.22 15.89 26.61
CA PRO A 348 -5.51 16.89 27.39
C PRO A 348 -4.27 17.44 26.68
N TRP A 349 -3.56 16.59 25.93
CA TRP A 349 -2.32 16.97 25.26
C TRP A 349 -2.56 17.94 24.10
N TYR A 350 -3.68 17.78 23.38
CA TYR A 350 -4.08 18.75 22.36
C TYR A 350 -4.36 20.14 22.94
N VAL A 351 -4.93 20.21 24.15
CA VAL A 351 -5.14 21.50 24.84
C VAL A 351 -3.81 22.14 25.24
N VAL A 352 -2.87 21.33 25.73
CA VAL A 352 -1.53 21.81 26.12
C VAL A 352 -0.76 22.35 24.91
N MET A 353 -0.92 21.76 23.72
CA MET A 353 -0.27 22.23 22.49
C MET A 353 -0.74 23.62 22.02
N ILE A 354 -1.91 24.10 22.46
CA ILE A 354 -2.42 25.44 22.13
C ILE A 354 -1.70 26.53 22.95
N ILE A 355 -1.11 26.17 24.08
CA ILE A 355 -0.43 27.12 24.96
C ILE A 355 0.92 27.47 24.32
N ASP A 356 1.09 28.74 23.92
CA ASP A 356 2.35 29.30 23.41
C ASP A 356 3.41 29.34 24.54
N GLY A 357 3.98 28.18 24.83
CA GLY A 357 4.94 27.95 25.90
C GLY A 357 6.37 27.72 25.40
N HIS A 358 7.18 27.06 26.23
CA HIS A 358 8.52 26.63 25.81
C HIS A 358 8.42 25.52 24.76
N LEU A 359 9.32 25.55 23.76
CA LEU A 359 9.40 24.54 22.69
C LEU A 359 9.45 23.11 23.24
N ALA A 360 10.16 22.88 24.35
CA ALA A 360 10.24 21.56 24.99
C ALA A 360 8.87 21.04 25.45
N LEU A 361 8.02 21.91 26.00
CA LEU A 361 6.67 21.56 26.44
C LEU A 361 5.78 21.21 25.25
N PHE A 362 5.91 21.95 24.15
CA PHE A 362 5.22 21.63 22.89
C PHE A 362 5.62 20.25 22.36
N ILE A 363 6.93 19.95 22.30
CA ILE A 363 7.44 18.66 21.81
C ILE A 363 6.93 17.51 22.68
N THR A 364 6.96 17.65 24.01
CA THR A 364 6.45 16.61 24.92
C THR A 364 4.94 16.42 24.80
N ALA A 365 4.19 17.52 24.68
CA ALA A 365 2.74 17.44 24.50
C ALA A 365 2.39 16.79 23.16
N PHE A 366 3.12 17.14 22.09
CA PHE A 366 2.96 16.53 20.79
C PHE A 366 3.27 15.03 20.81
N ALA A 367 4.34 14.61 21.48
CA ALA A 367 4.69 13.20 21.65
C ALA A 367 3.63 12.40 22.42
N CYS A 368 2.96 13.02 23.40
CA CYS A 368 1.92 12.35 24.18
C CYS A 368 0.52 12.41 23.52
N ALA A 369 0.31 13.33 22.58
CA ALA A 369 -0.94 13.45 21.83
C ALA A 369 -1.06 12.41 20.69
N CYS A 370 0.08 11.98 20.15
CA CYS A 370 0.22 10.97 19.09
C CYS A 370 0.37 9.55 19.64
#